data_AF-A0A355EP18-F1
#
_entry.id   AF-A0A355EP18-F1
#
_cell.length_a   1.000
_cell.length_b   1.000
_cell.length_c   1.000
_cell.angle_alpha   90.00
_cell.angle_beta   90.00
_cell.angle_gamma   90.00
#
_symmetry.space_group_name_H-M   'P 1'
#
loop_
_entity.id
_entity.type
_entity.pdbx_description
1 polymer ?
#
loop_
_entity_poly.entity_id
_entity_poly.type
_entity_poly.pdbx_seq_one_letter_code
_entity_poly.pdbx_strand_id
1 'polypeptide(L)'
;MRILTMNNVAMTRLWPRVSRLACPVLLALLCLLLSTHDGSAQGNPSTREKPPASSELAKLTGEKDEIRAARYKLFQEESTFHAQYFKPLDKIRKQLDAEEADLFAECSGEKDLKSPQYSYCIPELNRFNQNAAYFNQRLEDLKARLSVQQQQFKAKNDDLDRREREVDRKISLLRRTGSNR
;
A
#
# COMPACT_ATOMS: atom_id res chain seq x y z
N MET A 1 -6.31 -49.71 -12.11
CA MET A 1 -6.43 -50.65 -10.97
C MET A 1 -5.65 -50.04 -9.80
N ARG A 2 -6.32 -49.84 -8.64
CA ARG A 2 -5.87 -49.24 -7.35
C ARG A 2 -5.53 -47.73 -7.39
N ILE A 3 -6.32 -46.76 -6.89
CA ILE A 3 -7.14 -46.53 -5.66
C ILE A 3 -6.33 -45.91 -4.50
N LEU A 4 -6.75 -44.67 -4.14
CA LEU A 4 -6.66 -43.94 -2.84
C LEU A 4 -5.25 -43.47 -2.38
N THR A 5 -5.05 -42.31 -1.76
CA THR A 5 -5.90 -41.52 -0.84
C THR A 5 -5.63 -40.01 -0.96
N MET A 6 -6.72 -39.24 -0.99
CA MET A 6 -6.75 -37.84 -0.55
C MET A 6 -6.63 -37.79 0.98
N ASN A 7 -5.83 -36.87 1.53
CA ASN A 7 -5.91 -36.49 2.94
C ASN A 7 -6.58 -35.13 3.07
N ASN A 8 -7.86 -35.19 3.44
CA ASN A 8 -8.59 -34.12 4.13
C ASN A 8 -8.06 -34.04 5.57
N VAL A 9 -7.74 -32.83 6.04
CA VAL A 9 -7.76 -32.53 7.47
C VAL A 9 -8.64 -31.31 7.68
N ALA A 10 -9.90 -31.60 8.02
CA ALA A 10 -10.78 -30.66 8.68
C ALA A 10 -10.39 -30.61 10.16
N MET A 11 -10.09 -29.42 10.69
CA MET A 11 -10.03 -29.20 12.13
C MET A 11 -11.08 -28.18 12.54
N THR A 12 -12.18 -28.72 13.04
CA THR A 12 -13.26 -28.01 13.72
C THR A 12 -12.88 -27.65 15.15
N ARG A 13 -13.22 -26.42 15.54
CA ARG A 13 -13.69 -25.95 16.88
C ARG A 13 -12.70 -26.00 18.05
N LEU A 14 -12.43 -24.83 18.64
CA LEU A 14 -12.99 -24.44 19.95
C LEU A 14 -12.66 -22.96 20.24
N TRP A 15 -13.68 -22.10 20.20
CA TRP A 15 -13.64 -20.76 20.80
C TRP A 15 -13.81 -20.89 22.32
N PRO A 16 -13.00 -20.23 23.16
CA PRO A 16 -13.40 -19.94 24.52
C PRO A 16 -14.34 -18.72 24.50
N ARG A 17 -15.63 -18.98 24.77
CA ARG A 17 -16.58 -17.99 25.28
C ARG A 17 -16.00 -17.41 26.58
N VAL A 18 -15.52 -16.18 26.55
CA VAL A 18 -15.23 -15.42 27.78
C VAL A 18 -16.48 -14.63 28.18
N SER A 19 -16.90 -14.89 29.41
CA SER A 19 -18.14 -14.50 30.09
C SER A 19 -18.56 -13.03 29.95
N ARG A 20 -19.80 -12.83 29.50
CA ARG A 20 -20.53 -11.54 29.40
C ARG A 20 -21.16 -11.08 30.73
N LEU A 21 -20.46 -11.18 31.87
CA LEU A 21 -21.08 -10.90 33.18
C LEU A 21 -20.27 -9.99 34.13
N ALA A 22 -19.29 -9.23 33.62
CA ALA A 22 -18.47 -8.34 34.45
C ALA A 22 -18.45 -6.87 33.98
N CYS A 23 -19.53 -6.37 33.36
CA CYS A 23 -19.55 -5.02 32.78
C CYS A 23 -20.60 -3.99 33.27
N PRO A 24 -21.48 -4.24 34.27
CA PRO A 24 -22.30 -3.14 34.82
C PRO A 24 -21.62 -2.39 35.99
N VAL A 25 -20.67 -3.02 36.70
CA VAL A 25 -20.04 -2.42 37.90
C VAL A 25 -19.00 -1.35 37.55
N LEU A 26 -18.28 -1.53 36.42
CA LEU A 26 -17.29 -0.56 35.94
C LEU A 26 -17.92 0.74 35.40
N LEU A 27 -19.17 0.69 34.93
CA LEU A 27 -19.87 1.85 34.39
C LEU A 27 -20.41 2.76 35.51
N ALA A 28 -20.84 2.17 36.63
CA ALA A 28 -21.30 2.92 37.81
C ALA A 28 -20.15 3.68 38.51
N LEU A 29 -18.92 3.15 38.47
CA LEU A 29 -17.74 3.82 39.04
C LEU A 29 -17.28 5.02 38.21
N LEU A 30 -17.55 5.03 36.90
CA LEU A 30 -17.18 6.12 35.99
C LEU A 30 -18.13 7.32 36.10
N CYS A 31 -19.40 7.11 36.46
CA CYS A 31 -20.35 8.21 36.66
C CYS A 31 -20.11 8.97 37.98
N LEU A 32 -19.55 8.34 39.01
CA LEU A 32 -19.26 8.99 40.29
C LEU A 32 -18.02 9.90 40.25
N LEU A 33 -17.13 9.72 39.28
CA LEU A 33 -15.94 10.57 39.10
C LEU A 33 -16.19 11.85 38.27
N LEU A 34 -17.40 12.03 37.74
CA LEU A 34 -17.79 13.17 36.89
C LEU A 34 -18.63 14.23 37.61
N SER A 35 -18.81 14.15 38.93
CA SER A 35 -19.70 15.06 39.65
C SER A 35 -19.10 15.58 40.96
N THR A 36 -17.94 16.24 40.89
CA THR A 36 -17.49 17.18 41.93
C THR A 36 -16.64 18.31 41.35
N HIS A 37 -17.26 19.40 40.91
CA HIS A 37 -16.81 20.76 41.27
C HIS A 37 -17.83 21.81 40.81
N ASP A 38 -18.59 22.35 41.78
CA ASP A 38 -19.24 23.66 41.69
C ASP A 38 -18.30 24.72 42.25
N GLY A 39 -18.31 25.93 41.69
CA GLY A 39 -17.81 27.12 42.38
C GLY A 39 -17.17 28.21 41.53
N SER A 40 -18.02 29.08 40.97
CA SER A 40 -17.87 30.56 40.85
C SER A 40 -16.51 31.20 40.52
N ALA A 41 -16.45 32.02 39.45
CA ALA A 41 -16.27 33.49 39.57
C ALA A 41 -16.11 34.15 38.19
N GLN A 42 -16.70 35.34 38.10
CA GLN A 42 -16.76 36.28 37.01
C GLN A 42 -15.42 37.03 36.84
N GLY A 43 -14.90 37.15 35.61
CA GLY A 43 -13.68 37.91 35.30
C GLY A 43 -13.52 38.13 33.79
N ASN A 44 -13.33 39.40 33.41
CA ASN A 44 -13.37 39.95 32.06
C ASN A 44 -12.06 39.69 31.23
N PRO A 45 -11.96 40.13 29.96
CA PRO A 45 -11.43 39.34 28.84
C PRO A 45 -9.90 39.39 28.65
N SER A 46 -9.44 38.55 27.73
CA SER A 46 -8.11 38.58 27.09
C SER A 46 -6.96 38.02 27.93
N THR A 47 -6.85 36.69 27.91
CA THR A 47 -5.54 36.05 27.85
C THR A 47 -5.67 34.86 26.91
N ARG A 48 -4.90 34.84 25.83
CA ARG A 48 -4.78 33.69 24.94
C ARG A 48 -4.04 32.62 25.72
N GLU A 49 -4.75 31.93 26.62
CA GLU A 49 -4.19 30.84 27.40
C GLU A 49 -3.72 29.77 26.43
N LYS A 50 -2.42 29.51 26.49
CA LYS A 50 -1.82 28.39 25.77
C LYS A 50 -2.48 27.12 26.30
N PRO A 51 -3.06 26.26 25.44
CA PRO A 51 -3.76 25.06 25.89
C PRO A 51 -2.86 24.25 26.83
N PRO A 52 -3.43 23.60 27.87
CA PRO A 52 -2.64 22.84 28.83
C PRO A 52 -1.80 21.78 28.09
N ALA A 53 -0.55 21.58 28.52
CA ALA A 53 0.43 20.71 27.86
C ALA A 53 -0.11 19.27 27.61
N SER A 54 -1.04 18.79 28.43
CA SER A 54 -1.75 17.52 28.24
C SER A 54 -2.61 17.49 26.96
N SER A 55 -3.31 18.59 26.67
CA SER A 55 -4.14 18.71 25.46
C SER A 55 -3.32 18.88 24.19
N GLU A 56 -2.16 19.54 24.27
CA GLU A 56 -1.22 19.67 23.15
C GLU A 56 -0.52 18.34 22.85
N LEU A 57 -0.16 17.57 23.89
CA LEU A 57 0.38 16.22 23.75
C LEU A 57 -0.64 15.25 23.13
N ALA A 58 -1.91 15.33 23.51
CA ALA A 58 -2.98 14.53 22.92
C ALA A 58 -3.16 14.83 21.42
N LYS A 59 -3.12 16.12 21.04
CA LYS A 59 -3.16 16.54 19.62
C LYS A 59 -2.00 15.96 18.82
N LEU A 60 -0.77 16.10 19.31
CA LEU A 60 0.43 15.56 18.63
C LEU A 60 0.41 14.03 18.54
N THR A 61 -0.17 13.35 19.53
CA THR A 61 -0.36 11.90 19.47
C THR A 61 -1.36 11.53 18.37
N GLY A 62 -2.46 12.29 18.25
CA GLY A 62 -3.41 12.17 17.14
C GLY A 62 -2.75 12.40 15.78
N GLU A 63 -1.95 13.46 15.63
CA GLU A 63 -1.18 13.72 14.41
C GLU A 63 -0.25 12.55 14.04
N LYS A 64 0.34 11.88 15.03
CA LYS A 64 1.19 10.70 14.80
C LYS A 64 0.39 9.50 14.30
N ASP A 65 -0.81 9.29 14.83
CA ASP A 65 -1.71 8.23 14.35
C ASP A 65 -2.21 8.52 12.93
N GLU A 66 -2.49 9.79 12.60
CA GLU A 66 -2.79 10.22 11.23
C GLU A 66 -1.63 9.96 10.27
N ILE A 67 -0.39 10.25 10.67
CA ILE A 67 0.80 9.94 9.86
C ILE A 67 0.92 8.43 9.64
N ARG A 68 0.68 7.62 10.69
CA ARG A 68 0.70 6.14 10.56
C ARG A 68 -0.38 5.66 9.58
N ALA A 69 -1.59 6.19 9.68
CA ALA A 69 -2.68 5.86 8.77
C ALA A 69 -2.37 6.28 7.32
N ALA A 70 -1.79 7.47 7.13
CA ALA A 70 -1.36 7.95 5.82
C ALA A 70 -0.25 7.07 5.22
N ARG A 71 0.73 6.62 6.02
CA ARG A 71 1.79 5.70 5.58
C ARG A 71 1.22 4.34 5.17
N TYR A 72 0.28 3.81 5.94
CA TYR A 72 -0.41 2.56 5.58
C TYR A 72 -1.18 2.69 4.26
N LYS A 73 -1.89 3.80 4.08
CA LYS A 73 -2.58 4.10 2.81
C LYS A 73 -1.61 4.22 1.64
N LEU A 74 -0.49 4.92 1.82
CA LEU A 74 0.55 5.07 0.80
C LEU A 74 1.11 3.71 0.35
N PHE A 75 1.36 2.82 1.30
CA PHE A 75 1.81 1.44 1.01
C PHE A 75 0.76 0.65 0.22
N GLN A 76 -0.53 0.78 0.55
CA GLN A 76 -1.60 0.16 -0.23
C GLN A 76 -1.69 0.72 -1.66
N GLU A 77 -1.56 2.04 -1.82
CA GLU A 77 -1.53 2.69 -3.13
C GLU A 77 -0.36 2.18 -3.98
N GLU A 78 0.84 2.09 -3.41
CA GLU A 78 2.04 1.57 -4.08
C GLU A 78 1.88 0.09 -4.48
N SER A 79 1.36 -0.75 -3.58
CA SER A 79 1.10 -2.16 -3.86
C SER A 79 0.07 -2.34 -5.00
N THR A 80 -1.02 -1.56 -4.95
CA THR A 80 -2.07 -1.58 -5.98
C THR A 80 -1.52 -1.13 -7.32
N PHE A 81 -0.71 -0.07 -7.31
CA PHE A 81 -0.05 0.45 -8.49
C PHE A 81 0.85 -0.61 -9.13
N HIS A 82 1.69 -1.29 -8.36
CA HIS A 82 2.52 -2.39 -8.88
C HIS A 82 1.69 -3.49 -9.53
N ALA A 83 0.59 -3.93 -8.88
CA ALA A 83 -0.26 -4.97 -9.43
C ALA A 83 -0.94 -4.56 -10.75
N GLN A 84 -1.37 -3.30 -10.86
CA GLN A 84 -2.00 -2.76 -12.08
C GLN A 84 -1.03 -2.62 -13.25
N TYR A 85 0.26 -2.36 -12.97
CA TYR A 85 1.25 -2.11 -14.02
C TYR A 85 2.01 -3.36 -14.47
N PHE A 86 2.38 -4.26 -13.54
CA PHE A 86 3.18 -5.43 -13.91
C PHE A 86 2.38 -6.51 -14.64
N LYS A 87 1.10 -6.71 -14.32
CA LYS A 87 0.28 -7.73 -14.99
C LYS A 87 0.12 -7.48 -16.50
N PRO A 88 -0.20 -6.27 -16.97
CA PRO A 88 -0.23 -5.98 -18.41
C PRO A 88 1.13 -6.15 -19.09
N LEU A 89 2.23 -5.73 -18.43
CA LEU A 89 3.59 -5.88 -18.94
C LEU A 89 3.96 -7.35 -19.16
N ASP A 90 3.71 -8.19 -18.15
CA ASP A 90 3.98 -9.63 -18.20
C ASP A 90 3.15 -10.32 -19.29
N LYS A 91 1.89 -9.91 -19.45
CA LYS A 91 1.02 -10.44 -20.52
C LYS A 91 1.56 -10.11 -21.91
N ILE A 92 1.96 -8.85 -22.16
CA ILE A 92 2.51 -8.43 -23.44
C ILE A 92 3.79 -9.21 -23.76
N ARG A 93 4.66 -9.37 -22.76
CA ARG A 93 5.92 -10.09 -22.94
C ARG A 93 5.69 -11.56 -23.30
N LYS A 94 4.78 -12.23 -22.59
CA LYS A 94 4.40 -13.62 -22.91
C LYS A 94 3.80 -13.77 -24.30
N GLN A 95 3.06 -12.78 -24.79
CA GLN A 95 2.51 -12.80 -26.15
C GLN A 95 3.63 -12.70 -27.20
N LEU A 96 4.59 -11.80 -26.99
CA LEU A 96 5.76 -11.68 -27.87
C LEU A 96 6.61 -12.95 -27.88
N ASP A 97 6.90 -13.51 -26.71
CA ASP A 97 7.71 -14.73 -26.59
C ASP A 97 7.02 -15.93 -27.28
N ALA A 98 5.68 -16.00 -27.21
CA ALA A 98 4.90 -17.02 -27.91
C ALA A 98 4.90 -16.81 -29.43
N GLU A 99 4.64 -15.58 -29.90
CA GLU A 99 4.69 -15.24 -31.34
C GLU A 99 6.09 -15.52 -31.93
N GLU A 100 7.15 -15.22 -31.17
CA GLU A 100 8.53 -15.52 -31.58
C GLU A 100 8.78 -17.02 -31.68
N ALA A 101 8.32 -17.80 -30.70
CA ALA A 101 8.49 -19.24 -30.68
C ALA A 101 7.73 -19.94 -31.82
N ASP A 102 6.49 -19.53 -32.06
CA ASP A 102 5.65 -20.05 -33.15
C ASP A 102 6.31 -19.74 -34.51
N LEU A 103 6.74 -18.49 -34.70
CA LEU A 103 7.41 -18.07 -35.92
C LEU A 103 8.75 -18.77 -36.14
N PHE A 104 9.53 -18.97 -35.07
CA PHE A 104 10.75 -19.75 -35.14
C PHE A 104 10.46 -21.19 -35.54
N ALA A 105 9.46 -21.85 -34.95
CA ALA A 105 9.10 -23.22 -35.30
C ALA A 105 8.66 -23.37 -36.77
N GLU A 106 7.93 -22.38 -37.30
CA GLU A 106 7.45 -22.38 -38.70
C GLU A 106 8.54 -22.01 -39.71
N CYS A 107 9.50 -21.17 -39.32
CA CYS A 107 10.46 -20.54 -40.23
C CYS A 107 11.93 -20.91 -40.00
N SER A 108 12.26 -21.75 -39.01
CA SER A 108 13.63 -22.23 -38.77
C SER A 108 14.05 -23.42 -39.64
N GLY A 109 13.19 -23.86 -40.57
CA GLY A 109 13.44 -24.97 -41.50
C GLY A 109 14.45 -24.67 -42.61
N GLU A 110 14.77 -25.69 -43.42
CA GLU A 110 15.83 -25.66 -44.44
C GLU A 110 15.69 -24.48 -45.42
N LYS A 111 16.82 -23.78 -45.66
CA LYS A 111 16.92 -22.51 -46.40
C LYS A 111 16.72 -22.64 -47.91
N ASP A 112 15.71 -23.38 -48.35
CA ASP A 112 15.35 -23.35 -49.76
C ASP A 112 14.51 -22.08 -50.02
N LEU A 113 15.19 -21.04 -50.49
CA LEU A 113 14.62 -19.73 -50.85
C LEU A 113 13.51 -19.81 -51.91
N LYS A 114 13.35 -20.98 -52.56
CA LYS A 114 12.30 -21.27 -53.54
C LYS A 114 11.11 -22.04 -52.95
N SER A 115 11.15 -22.41 -51.67
CA SER A 115 10.06 -23.12 -51.03
C SER A 115 8.84 -22.19 -50.81
N PRO A 116 7.60 -22.71 -50.94
CA PRO A 116 6.39 -21.96 -50.60
C PRO A 116 6.35 -21.49 -49.13
N GLN A 117 7.15 -22.10 -48.23
CA GLN A 117 7.29 -21.64 -46.85
C GLN A 117 8.02 -20.30 -46.76
N TYR A 118 8.98 -20.02 -47.65
CA TYR A 118 9.73 -18.77 -47.63
C TYR A 118 8.87 -17.56 -47.99
N SER A 119 7.85 -17.73 -48.85
CA SER A 119 6.89 -16.66 -49.20
C SER A 119 5.93 -16.31 -48.06
N TYR A 120 5.70 -17.23 -47.12
CA TYR A 120 4.92 -17.01 -45.90
C TYR A 120 5.78 -16.42 -44.76
N CYS A 121 7.01 -16.90 -44.60
CA CYS A 121 7.89 -16.48 -43.50
C CYS A 121 8.34 -15.02 -43.55
N ILE A 122 8.62 -14.46 -44.73
CA ILE A 122 9.05 -13.04 -44.83
C ILE A 122 7.96 -12.07 -44.36
N PRO A 123 6.70 -12.16 -44.83
CA PRO A 123 5.60 -11.35 -44.30
C PRO A 123 5.40 -11.48 -42.79
N GLU A 124 5.42 -12.70 -42.25
CA GLU A 124 5.19 -12.92 -40.82
C GLU A 124 6.35 -12.40 -39.95
N LEU A 125 7.61 -12.55 -40.39
CA LEU A 125 8.77 -11.88 -39.75
C LEU A 125 8.63 -10.37 -39.73
N ASN A 126 8.19 -9.77 -40.84
CA ASN A 126 7.94 -8.33 -40.89
C ASN A 126 6.81 -7.90 -39.94
N ARG A 127 5.74 -8.68 -39.87
CA ARG A 127 4.62 -8.44 -38.95
C ARG A 127 5.04 -8.57 -37.48
N PHE A 128 5.79 -9.62 -37.15
CA PHE A 128 6.37 -9.80 -35.82
C PHE A 128 7.26 -8.61 -35.43
N ASN A 129 8.14 -8.16 -36.33
CA ASN A 129 8.99 -6.99 -36.06
C ASN A 129 8.17 -5.72 -35.81
N GLN A 130 7.06 -5.51 -36.52
CA GLN A 130 6.14 -4.39 -36.27
C GLN A 130 5.45 -4.51 -34.91
N ASN A 131 4.96 -5.70 -34.55
CA ASN A 131 4.36 -5.97 -33.25
C ASN A 131 5.38 -5.75 -32.12
N ALA A 132 6.60 -6.27 -32.27
CA ALA A 132 7.70 -6.09 -31.32
C ALA A 132 8.04 -4.62 -31.15
N ALA A 133 8.12 -3.84 -32.24
CA ALA A 133 8.35 -2.40 -32.16
C ALA A 133 7.23 -1.67 -31.40
N TYR A 134 5.97 -1.98 -31.70
CA TYR A 134 4.80 -1.41 -31.00
C TYR A 134 4.83 -1.71 -29.50
N PHE A 135 5.08 -2.97 -29.13
CA PHE A 135 5.11 -3.38 -27.73
C PHE A 135 6.32 -2.82 -27.01
N ASN A 136 7.50 -2.75 -27.63
CA ASN A 136 8.68 -2.13 -27.05
C ASN A 136 8.44 -0.65 -26.74
N GLN A 137 7.80 0.10 -27.65
CA GLN A 137 7.41 1.49 -27.37
C GLN A 137 6.48 1.57 -26.15
N ARG A 138 5.47 0.69 -26.09
CA ARG A 138 4.52 0.64 -24.97
C ARG A 138 5.19 0.24 -23.64
N LEU A 139 6.20 -0.64 -23.69
CA LEU A 139 7.01 -1.01 -22.52
C LEU A 139 7.81 0.20 -22.01
N GLU A 140 8.43 0.97 -22.90
CA GLU A 140 9.17 2.17 -22.52
C GLU A 140 8.26 3.25 -21.92
N ASP A 141 7.07 3.47 -22.50
CA ASP A 141 6.07 4.39 -21.93
C ASP A 141 5.64 3.97 -20.52
N LEU A 142 5.45 2.66 -20.31
CA LEU A 142 5.07 2.12 -19.00
C LEU A 142 6.21 2.22 -17.99
N LYS A 143 7.46 1.98 -18.40
CA LYS A 143 8.65 2.19 -17.55
C LYS A 143 8.79 3.66 -17.15
N ALA A 144 8.58 4.59 -18.09
CA ALA A 144 8.62 6.02 -17.80
C ALA A 144 7.55 6.41 -16.76
N ARG A 145 6.30 5.95 -16.93
CA ARG A 145 5.22 6.18 -15.96
C ARG A 145 5.51 5.56 -14.59
N LEU A 146 6.05 4.35 -14.56
CA LEU A 146 6.47 3.66 -13.33
C LEU A 146 7.52 4.47 -12.58
N SER A 147 8.54 4.98 -13.28
CA SER A 147 9.59 5.82 -12.70
C SER A 147 9.01 7.11 -12.08
N VAL A 148 8.12 7.81 -12.80
CA VAL A 148 7.46 9.02 -12.26
C VAL A 148 6.65 8.71 -11.00
N GLN A 149 5.89 7.62 -11.00
CA GLN A 149 5.06 7.24 -9.86
C GLN A 149 5.90 6.80 -8.66
N GLN A 150 7.00 6.07 -8.87
CA GLN A 150 7.96 5.75 -7.81
C GLN A 150 8.55 7.01 -7.17
N GLN A 151 8.88 8.02 -7.98
CA GLN A 151 9.35 9.31 -7.45
C GLN A 151 8.26 10.00 -6.61
N GLN A 152 7.00 9.94 -7.03
CA GLN A 152 5.88 10.49 -6.27
C GLN A 152 5.66 9.76 -4.94
N PHE A 153 5.72 8.42 -4.92
CA PHE A 153 5.62 7.63 -3.68
C PHE A 153 6.76 7.97 -2.72
N LYS A 154 7.99 8.04 -3.24
CA LYS A 154 9.16 8.45 -2.46
C LYS A 154 8.98 9.84 -1.86
N ALA A 155 8.57 10.83 -2.66
CA ALA A 155 8.36 12.19 -2.18
C ALA A 155 7.27 12.28 -1.10
N LYS A 156 6.16 11.54 -1.26
CA LYS A 156 5.11 11.44 -0.23
C LYS A 156 5.64 10.80 1.05
N ASN A 157 6.44 9.74 0.94
CA ASN A 157 7.03 9.09 2.11
C ASN A 157 8.03 10.00 2.84
N ASP A 158 8.89 10.70 2.10
CA ASP A 158 9.85 11.66 2.67
C ASP A 158 9.14 12.81 3.41
N ASP A 159 7.99 13.28 2.90
CA ASP A 159 7.14 14.25 3.60
C ASP A 159 6.57 13.69 4.91
N LEU A 160 6.04 12.47 4.89
CA LEU A 160 5.56 11.79 6.09
C LEU A 160 6.68 11.62 7.14
N ASP A 161 7.88 11.23 6.72
CA ASP A 161 9.06 11.12 7.59
C ASP A 161 9.48 12.46 8.17
N ARG A 162 9.36 13.55 7.40
CA ARG A 162 9.62 14.91 7.89
C ARG A 162 8.58 15.31 8.94
N ARG A 163 7.29 15.07 8.67
CA ARG A 163 6.19 15.36 9.60
C ARG A 163 6.33 14.56 10.89
N GLU A 164 6.63 13.27 10.81
CA GLU A 164 6.83 12.42 11.98
C GLU A 164 7.97 12.95 12.86
N ARG A 165 9.11 13.30 12.25
CA ARG A 165 10.25 13.89 12.98
C ARG A 165 9.93 15.26 13.59
N GLU A 166 9.03 16.04 13.00
CA GLU A 166 8.59 17.31 13.58
C GLU A 166 7.69 17.08 14.79
N VAL A 167 6.72 16.17 14.67
CA VAL A 167 5.81 15.77 15.76
C VAL A 167 6.61 15.19 16.93
N ASP A 168 7.53 14.27 16.67
CA ASP A 168 8.37 13.67 17.71
C ASP A 168 9.24 14.70 18.44
N ARG A 169 9.75 15.71 17.71
CA ARG A 169 10.47 16.85 18.31
C ARG A 169 9.57 17.67 19.22
N LYS A 170 8.35 18.00 18.80
CA LYS A 170 7.36 18.74 19.62
C LYS A 170 6.97 17.95 20.87
N ILE A 171 6.69 16.66 20.74
CA ILE A 171 6.38 15.76 21.85
C ILE A 171 7.54 15.73 22.85
N SER A 172 8.78 15.57 22.36
CA SER A 172 9.98 15.53 23.22
C SER A 172 10.18 16.84 23.98
N LEU A 173 9.92 17.99 23.35
CA LEU A 173 10.00 19.30 23.97
C LEU A 173 8.94 19.44 25.08
N LEU A 174 7.68 19.10 24.80
CA LEU A 174 6.58 19.19 25.76
C LEU A 174 6.75 18.28 26.96
N ARG A 175 7.30 17.07 26.77
CA ARG A 175 7.62 16.17 27.87
C ARG A 175 8.71 16.74 28.78
N ARG A 176 9.74 17.38 28.22
CA ARG A 176 10.80 18.02 29.01
C ARG A 176 10.32 19.25 29.76
N THR A 177 9.51 20.09 29.13
CA THR A 177 9.00 21.32 29.77
C THR A 177 7.88 21.05 30.77
N GLY A 178 7.07 20.00 30.54
CA GLY A 178 6.06 19.54 31.49
C GLY A 178 6.62 18.75 32.68
N SER A 179 7.81 18.13 32.55
CA SER A 179 8.48 17.40 33.63
C SER A 179 9.26 18.29 34.60
N ASN A 180 9.44 19.58 34.30
CA ASN A 180 10.16 20.56 35.13
C ASN A 180 9.21 21.51 35.90
N ARG A 181 7.93 21.16 36.01
CA ARG A 181 6.94 21.80 36.89
C ARG A 181 6.45 20.78 37.90
#